data_AF-A8MR18-F1
#
_entry.id   AF-A8MR18-F1
#
_cell.length_a   1.000
_cell.length_b   1.000
_cell.length_c   1.000
_cell.angle_alpha   90.00
_cell.angle_beta   90.00
_cell.angle_gamma   90.00
#
_symmetry.space_group_name_H-M   'P 1'
#
loop_
_entity.id
_entity.type
_entity.pdbx_description
1 polymer ?
#
loop_
_entity_poly.entity_id
_entity_poly.type
_entity_poly.pdbx_seq_one_letter_code
_entity_poly.pdbx_strand_id
1 'polypeptide(L)'
;MSGASSVSSICSSNVSLIPTGPQVFINFRGKDLRKGFMSFLKPALKKEKINVFIDEQEERGKYLISLFDTIGESKIALVIFSEGYCESHWCMDELVKIKEYMDQNRLIIIPIFYRLDLDVVKDLTGKFGDNFWDLVDKYQPEPKKLHKWTEALFSVCELFSLILPKHSDISDRDFVKSIVKAVKKVQKNFFQRRNGEIEYQDFSVPACKLTITMHESPNEEAVQVTVLNEFYQMKNQSPVPSYEVLIYICCLVS
;
A
#
# COMPACT_ATOMS: atom_id res chain seq x y z
N MET A 1 70.56 19.97 6.68
CA MET A 1 69.16 20.39 6.49
C MET A 1 68.37 19.16 6.09
N SER A 2 67.18 19.07 6.68
CA SER A 2 66.33 17.89 6.90
C SER A 2 65.48 17.48 5.69
N GLY A 3 64.92 16.27 5.74
CA GLY A 3 63.69 15.88 5.02
C GLY A 3 63.79 14.48 4.39
N ALA A 4 63.58 13.38 5.11
CA ALA A 4 62.30 12.78 5.55
C ALA A 4 61.41 12.29 4.38
N SER A 5 61.28 10.96 4.30
CA SER A 5 60.38 10.18 3.43
C SER A 5 58.92 10.56 3.57
N SER A 6 58.13 10.38 2.50
CA SER A 6 56.69 10.21 2.62
C SER A 6 56.15 9.39 1.44
N VAL A 7 55.79 8.14 1.73
CA VAL A 7 54.99 7.27 0.86
C VAL A 7 53.57 7.82 0.87
N SER A 8 53.09 8.37 -0.25
CA SER A 8 51.70 8.77 -0.38
C SER A 8 50.83 7.54 -0.60
N SER A 9 50.26 7.05 0.49
CA SER A 9 49.16 6.09 0.50
C SER A 9 47.94 6.74 -0.16
N ILE A 10 47.61 6.37 -1.40
CA ILE A 10 46.32 6.73 -1.99
C ILE A 10 45.33 5.68 -1.52
N CYS A 11 44.66 6.03 -0.44
CA CYS A 11 43.54 5.34 0.13
C CYS A 11 42.44 5.17 -0.93
N SER A 12 42.17 3.92 -1.31
CA SER A 12 40.95 3.52 -2.00
C SER A 12 39.78 3.85 -1.09
N SER A 13 39.11 4.98 -1.34
CA SER A 13 37.82 5.25 -0.73
C SER A 13 36.83 4.26 -1.33
N ASN A 14 36.52 3.22 -0.55
CA ASN A 14 35.26 2.49 -0.69
C ASN A 14 34.15 3.50 -0.40
N VAL A 15 33.77 4.27 -1.41
CA VAL A 15 32.51 5.01 -1.41
C VAL A 15 31.45 3.93 -1.40
N SER A 16 30.92 3.62 -0.22
CA SER A 16 29.66 2.91 -0.13
C SER A 16 28.65 3.78 -0.86
N LEU A 17 28.18 3.31 -2.02
CA LEU A 17 27.06 3.89 -2.72
C LEU A 17 25.86 3.83 -1.77
N ILE A 18 25.66 4.88 -0.97
CA ILE A 18 24.44 5.07 -0.21
C ILE A 18 23.35 5.16 -1.29
N PRO A 19 22.34 4.27 -1.30
CA PRO A 19 21.29 4.34 -2.29
C PRO A 19 20.63 5.72 -2.20
N THR A 20 20.76 6.52 -3.26
CA THR A 20 20.26 7.90 -3.34
C THR A 20 18.75 7.97 -3.59
N GLY A 21 18.11 6.83 -3.89
CA GLY A 21 16.67 6.71 -4.11
C GLY A 21 15.84 6.67 -2.81
N PRO A 22 14.52 6.91 -2.90
CA PRO A 22 13.62 6.78 -1.76
C PRO A 22 13.57 5.33 -1.28
N GLN A 23 13.60 5.14 0.04
CA GLN A 23 13.49 3.81 0.64
C GLN A 23 12.04 3.43 0.91
N VAL A 24 11.23 4.44 1.24
CA VAL A 24 9.80 4.31 1.57
C VAL A 24 9.00 5.29 0.73
N PHE A 25 8.04 4.76 -0.02
CA PHE A 25 6.98 5.54 -0.66
C PHE A 25 5.80 5.66 0.31
N ILE A 26 5.20 6.84 0.46
CA ILE A 26 4.00 7.04 1.27
C ILE A 26 2.88 7.52 0.36
N ASN A 27 1.87 6.66 0.21
CA ASN A 27 0.66 6.90 -0.55
C ASN A 27 -0.49 7.11 0.43
N PHE A 28 -1.12 8.28 0.33
CA PHE A 28 -2.20 8.68 1.22
C PHE A 28 -3.01 9.80 0.59
N ARG A 29 -4.25 9.95 1.04
CA ARG A 29 -5.10 11.08 0.69
C ARG A 29 -5.99 11.46 1.86
N GLY A 30 -6.31 12.75 1.95
CA GLY A 30 -7.13 13.33 3.02
C GLY A 30 -6.51 14.62 3.55
N LYS A 31 -7.31 15.70 3.64
CA LYS A 31 -6.84 17.01 4.11
C LYS A 31 -6.37 16.97 5.57
N ASP A 32 -7.05 16.19 6.40
CA ASP A 32 -6.77 16.10 7.84
C ASP A 32 -5.49 15.30 8.13
N LEU A 33 -5.15 14.35 7.27
CA LEU A 33 -3.88 13.60 7.36
C LEU A 33 -2.66 14.51 7.18
N ARG A 34 -2.70 15.47 6.24
CA ARG A 34 -1.54 16.32 5.91
C ARG A 34 -1.09 17.19 7.07
N LYS A 35 -2.04 17.90 7.70
CA LYS A 35 -1.75 18.86 8.78
C LYS A 35 -1.60 18.18 10.14
N GLY A 36 -2.27 17.05 10.36
CA GLY A 36 -2.18 16.27 11.59
C GLY A 36 -1.13 15.16 11.48
N PHE A 37 -1.60 13.96 11.15
CA PHE A 37 -0.82 12.72 11.22
C PHE A 37 0.53 12.75 10.49
N MET A 38 0.56 13.24 9.26
CA MET A 38 1.76 13.28 8.43
C MET A 38 2.82 14.24 8.97
N SER A 39 2.42 15.28 9.69
CA SER A 39 3.33 16.20 10.38
C SER A 39 4.12 15.50 11.49
N PHE A 40 3.63 14.37 12.01
CA PHE A 40 4.35 13.52 12.96
C PHE A 40 5.11 12.38 12.26
N LEU A 41 4.49 11.73 11.27
CA LEU A 41 5.06 10.55 10.60
C LEU A 41 6.34 10.90 9.81
N LYS A 42 6.30 11.97 8.99
CA LYS A 42 7.44 12.36 8.13
C LYS A 42 8.69 12.68 8.97
N PRO A 43 8.64 13.52 10.02
CA PRO A 43 9.81 13.75 10.87
C PRO A 43 10.28 12.51 11.62
N ALA A 44 9.37 11.65 12.07
CA ALA A 44 9.73 10.43 12.80
C ALA A 44 10.53 9.45 11.92
N LEU A 45 10.11 9.24 10.67
CA LEU A 45 10.88 8.42 9.71
C LEU A 45 12.23 9.06 9.37
N LYS A 46 12.27 10.38 9.15
CA LYS A 46 13.53 11.11 8.88
C LYS A 46 14.51 11.05 10.04
N LYS A 47 14.02 11.12 11.29
CA LYS A 47 14.85 11.00 12.50
C LYS A 47 15.58 9.65 12.55
N GLU A 48 14.96 8.60 12.01
CA GLU A 48 15.54 7.27 11.86
C GLU A 48 16.39 7.10 10.59
N LYS A 49 16.71 8.21 9.89
CA LYS A 49 17.48 8.24 8.63
C LYS A 49 16.85 7.43 7.50
N ILE A 50 15.51 7.30 7.50
CA ILE A 50 14.76 6.63 6.44
C ILE A 50 14.43 7.67 5.37
N ASN A 51 14.90 7.45 4.14
CA ASN A 51 14.57 8.33 3.02
C ASN A 51 13.12 8.07 2.57
N VAL A 52 12.28 9.09 2.68
CA VAL A 52 10.84 9.00 2.38
C VAL A 52 10.49 9.86 1.18
N PHE A 53 9.78 9.28 0.24
CA PHE A 53 9.03 10.02 -0.77
C PHE A 53 7.57 10.07 -0.37
N ILE A 54 6.99 11.26 -0.37
CA ILE A 54 5.60 11.48 0.04
C ILE A 54 4.87 11.98 -1.17
N ASP A 55 3.75 11.35 -1.44
CA ASP A 55 2.83 11.81 -2.46
C ASP A 55 2.06 13.06 -1.96
N GLU A 56 2.59 14.25 -2.28
CA GLU A 56 2.04 15.56 -1.90
C GLU A 56 1.14 16.12 -3.03
N GLN A 57 0.12 15.35 -3.48
CA GLN A 57 -0.80 15.58 -4.63
C GLN A 57 -1.55 16.94 -4.75
N GLU A 58 -1.03 18.06 -4.27
CA GLU A 58 -1.62 19.39 -4.48
C GLU A 58 -1.26 19.99 -5.86
N GLU A 59 -0.21 19.54 -6.57
CA GLU A 59 0.20 20.13 -7.86
C GLU A 59 0.43 19.12 -9.02
N ARG A 60 -0.56 19.07 -9.93
CA ARG A 60 -0.62 18.63 -11.35
C ARG A 60 0.53 17.80 -12.00
N GLY A 61 0.12 16.69 -12.64
CA GLY A 61 0.19 16.44 -14.10
C GLY A 61 1.55 16.19 -14.80
N LYS A 62 2.63 16.90 -14.45
CA LYS A 62 3.98 16.67 -15.03
C LYS A 62 4.82 15.69 -14.22
N TYR A 63 4.43 15.41 -12.98
CA TYR A 63 5.16 14.56 -12.04
C TYR A 63 4.74 13.09 -12.05
N LEU A 64 3.76 12.69 -12.88
CA LEU A 64 3.18 11.34 -12.83
C LEU A 64 4.15 10.25 -13.30
N ILE A 65 4.90 10.51 -14.37
CA ILE A 65 5.93 9.58 -14.85
C ILE A 65 7.00 9.40 -13.78
N SER A 66 7.49 10.52 -13.20
CA SER A 66 8.46 10.46 -12.11
C SER A 66 7.91 9.80 -10.84
N LEU A 67 6.60 9.88 -10.58
CA LEU A 67 5.97 9.30 -9.40
C LEU A 67 5.93 7.77 -9.50
N PHE A 68 5.51 7.22 -10.63
CA PHE A 68 5.50 5.77 -10.82
C PHE A 68 6.92 5.18 -10.85
N ASP A 69 7.89 5.91 -11.40
CA ASP A 69 9.30 5.53 -11.32
C ASP A 69 9.80 5.52 -9.87
N THR A 70 9.45 6.55 -9.10
CA THR A 70 9.77 6.65 -7.67
C THR A 70 9.18 5.48 -6.86
N ILE A 71 7.95 5.06 -7.17
CA ILE A 71 7.35 3.85 -6.58
C ILE A 71 8.21 2.63 -6.92
N GLY A 72 8.64 2.50 -8.18
CA GLY A 72 9.46 1.38 -8.65
C GLY A 72 10.89 1.33 -8.07
N GLU A 73 11.42 2.47 -7.64
CA GLU A 73 12.71 2.59 -6.95
C GLU A 73 12.61 2.27 -5.45
N SER A 74 11.44 2.51 -4.87
CA SER A 74 11.18 2.27 -3.45
C SER A 74 11.20 0.79 -3.08
N LYS A 75 11.54 0.47 -1.83
CA LYS A 75 11.52 -0.91 -1.31
C LYS A 75 10.32 -1.21 -0.44
N ILE A 76 9.75 -0.17 0.15
CA ILE A 76 8.57 -0.26 1.00
C ILE A 76 7.56 0.80 0.53
N ALA A 77 6.28 0.44 0.46
CA ALA A 77 5.19 1.39 0.34
C ALA A 77 4.32 1.37 1.60
N LEU A 78 4.09 2.55 2.18
CA LEU A 78 3.07 2.78 3.19
C LEU A 78 1.81 3.24 2.46
N VAL A 79 0.78 2.40 2.46
CA VAL A 79 -0.55 2.74 1.90
C VAL A 79 -1.45 3.12 3.07
N ILE A 80 -1.77 4.40 3.22
CA ILE A 80 -2.53 4.93 4.36
C ILE A 80 -3.98 5.14 3.94
N PHE A 81 -4.81 4.14 4.17
CA PHE A 81 -6.26 4.24 4.02
C PHE A 81 -6.82 5.16 5.10
N SER A 82 -7.57 6.17 4.66
CA SER A 82 -8.39 7.04 5.51
C SER A 82 -9.73 7.28 4.83
N GLU A 83 -10.66 7.92 5.54
CA GLU A 83 -11.98 8.25 5.00
C GLU A 83 -11.90 8.95 3.64
N GLY A 84 -10.96 9.88 3.46
CA GLY A 84 -10.76 10.64 2.21
C GLY A 84 -9.84 9.96 1.17
N TYR A 85 -9.50 8.68 1.35
CA TYR A 85 -8.55 8.01 0.44
C TYR A 85 -9.07 7.97 -1.00
N CYS A 86 -10.34 7.58 -1.17
CA CYS A 86 -11.00 7.42 -2.46
C CYS A 86 -11.51 8.73 -3.09
N GLU A 87 -11.21 9.90 -2.52
CA GLU A 87 -11.59 11.19 -3.14
C GLU A 87 -10.77 11.53 -4.40
N SER A 88 -9.73 10.75 -4.70
CA SER A 88 -8.75 11.03 -5.77
C SER A 88 -8.55 9.81 -6.66
N HIS A 89 -8.95 9.89 -7.93
CA HIS A 89 -8.64 8.83 -8.91
C HIS A 89 -7.13 8.59 -9.06
N TRP A 90 -6.31 9.63 -8.85
CA TRP A 90 -4.85 9.48 -8.86
C TRP A 90 -4.35 8.59 -7.74
N CYS A 91 -4.90 8.72 -6.54
CA CYS A 91 -4.53 7.86 -5.40
C CYS A 91 -4.92 6.39 -5.67
N MET A 92 -6.01 6.16 -6.40
CA MET A 92 -6.40 4.83 -6.87
C MET A 92 -5.49 4.30 -7.98
N ASP A 93 -5.08 5.14 -8.94
CA ASP A 93 -4.12 4.78 -9.99
C ASP A 93 -2.73 4.44 -9.41
N GLU A 94 -2.30 5.16 -8.37
CA GLU A 94 -1.10 4.83 -7.59
C GLU A 94 -1.23 3.49 -6.86
N LEU A 95 -2.40 3.21 -6.25
CA LEU A 95 -2.65 1.93 -5.59
C LEU A 95 -2.54 0.76 -6.58
N VAL A 96 -3.08 0.91 -7.79
CA VAL A 96 -2.90 -0.05 -8.88
C VAL A 96 -1.42 -0.24 -9.18
N LYS A 97 -0.64 0.85 -9.28
CA LYS A 97 0.79 0.74 -9.58
C LYS A 97 1.58 0.07 -8.45
N ILE A 98 1.23 0.37 -7.21
CA ILE A 98 1.79 -0.27 -6.01
C ILE A 98 1.51 -1.78 -6.05
N LYS A 99 0.27 -2.18 -6.36
CA LYS A 99 -0.11 -3.59 -6.52
C LYS A 99 0.71 -4.27 -7.62
N GLU A 100 0.87 -3.64 -8.79
CA GLU A 100 1.70 -4.18 -9.88
C GLU A 100 3.14 -4.47 -9.43
N TYR A 101 3.76 -3.58 -8.64
CA TYR A 101 5.11 -3.82 -8.10
C TYR A 101 5.15 -4.85 -6.97
N MET A 102 4.08 -4.96 -6.19
CA MET A 102 3.92 -6.03 -5.20
C MET A 102 3.83 -7.39 -5.87
N ASP A 103 3.00 -7.53 -6.91
CA ASP A 103 2.84 -8.78 -7.67
C ASP A 103 4.17 -9.23 -8.33
N GLN A 104 5.03 -8.26 -8.66
CA GLN A 104 6.39 -8.50 -9.17
C GLN A 104 7.42 -8.80 -8.05
N ASN A 105 7.00 -8.87 -6.78
CA ASN A 105 7.87 -8.99 -5.61
C ASN A 105 8.95 -7.89 -5.49
N ARG A 106 8.71 -6.71 -6.06
CA ARG A 106 9.65 -5.58 -6.08
C ARG A 106 9.44 -4.61 -4.93
N LEU A 107 8.25 -4.60 -4.35
CA LEU A 107 7.80 -3.63 -3.35
C LEU A 107 7.10 -4.35 -2.20
N ILE A 108 7.51 -4.10 -0.96
CA ILE A 108 6.79 -4.57 0.23
C ILE A 108 5.77 -3.52 0.64
N ILE A 109 4.52 -3.92 0.79
CA ILE A 109 3.46 -3.00 1.23
C ILE A 109 3.22 -3.16 2.73
N ILE A 110 3.04 -2.03 3.43
CA ILE A 110 2.51 -1.98 4.79
C ILE A 110 1.22 -1.14 4.72
N PRO A 111 0.04 -1.78 4.69
CA PRO A 111 -1.22 -1.07 4.77
C PRO A 111 -1.42 -0.48 6.17
N ILE A 112 -1.92 0.74 6.21
CA ILE A 112 -2.22 1.50 7.43
C ILE A 112 -3.67 1.96 7.32
N PHE A 113 -4.51 1.55 8.27
CA PHE A 113 -5.89 2.02 8.39
C PHE A 113 -5.92 3.12 9.44
N TYR A 114 -6.02 4.37 9.02
CA TYR A 114 -5.97 5.53 9.90
C TYR A 114 -7.37 6.07 10.20
N ARG A 115 -7.76 6.00 11.47
CA ARG A 115 -9.10 6.35 11.98
C ARG A 115 -10.22 5.69 11.20
N LEU A 116 -9.97 4.45 10.80
CA LEU A 116 -10.81 3.69 9.88
C LEU A 116 -10.77 2.23 10.29
N ASP A 117 -11.94 1.60 10.31
CA ASP A 117 -12.07 0.17 10.58
C ASP A 117 -11.86 -0.61 9.27
N LEU A 118 -11.29 -1.81 9.37
CA LEU A 118 -10.91 -2.62 8.20
C LEU A 118 -12.11 -3.00 7.34
N ASP A 119 -13.22 -3.36 7.98
CA ASP A 119 -14.44 -3.84 7.31
C ASP A 119 -15.08 -2.76 6.44
N VAL A 120 -14.95 -1.48 6.85
CA VAL A 120 -15.43 -0.33 6.08
C VAL A 120 -14.74 -0.25 4.71
N VAL A 121 -13.47 -0.64 4.62
CA VAL A 121 -12.71 -0.67 3.36
C VAL A 121 -13.02 -1.94 2.56
N LYS A 122 -13.08 -3.10 3.23
CA LYS A 122 -13.36 -4.39 2.57
C LYS A 122 -14.73 -4.45 1.94
N ASP A 123 -15.73 -3.92 2.64
CA ASP A 123 -17.13 -3.97 2.22
C ASP A 123 -17.53 -2.72 1.42
N LEU A 124 -16.61 -1.75 1.25
CA LEU A 124 -16.89 -0.46 0.62
C LEU A 124 -18.13 0.21 1.22
N THR A 125 -18.17 0.31 2.55
CA THR A 125 -19.29 0.90 3.29
C THR A 125 -18.91 2.21 3.97
N GLY A 126 -19.89 2.86 4.60
CA GLY A 126 -19.69 4.12 5.31
C GLY A 126 -19.11 5.22 4.43
N LYS A 127 -18.47 6.22 5.04
CA LYS A 127 -17.92 7.36 4.29
C LYS A 127 -16.78 7.03 3.35
N PHE A 128 -16.04 5.96 3.63
CA PHE A 128 -15.05 5.45 2.68
C PHE A 128 -15.70 4.93 1.40
N GLY A 129 -16.73 4.09 1.55
CA GLY A 129 -17.53 3.55 0.46
C GLY A 129 -18.25 4.64 -0.33
N ASP A 130 -18.92 5.57 0.35
CA ASP A 130 -19.57 6.73 -0.26
C ASP A 130 -18.57 7.48 -1.16
N ASN A 131 -17.38 7.80 -0.63
CA ASN A 131 -16.33 8.49 -1.40
C ASN A 131 -15.84 7.67 -2.60
N PHE A 132 -15.78 6.35 -2.49
CA PHE A 132 -15.41 5.48 -3.61
C PHE A 132 -16.47 5.49 -4.71
N TRP A 133 -17.74 5.34 -4.37
CA TRP A 133 -18.82 5.33 -5.36
C TRP A 133 -19.04 6.72 -5.98
N ASP A 134 -18.91 7.79 -5.19
CA ASP A 134 -18.90 9.17 -5.70
C ASP A 134 -17.76 9.39 -6.70
N LEU A 135 -16.57 8.82 -6.46
CA LEU A 135 -15.46 8.87 -7.41
C LEU A 135 -15.81 8.13 -8.71
N VAL A 136 -16.41 6.94 -8.61
CA VAL A 136 -16.82 6.13 -9.77
C VAL A 136 -17.86 6.88 -10.60
N ASP A 137 -18.89 7.44 -9.96
CA ASP A 137 -19.92 8.22 -10.63
C ASP A 137 -19.36 9.49 -11.29
N LYS A 138 -18.46 10.20 -10.60
CA LYS A 138 -17.87 11.42 -11.14
C LYS A 138 -16.89 11.17 -12.28
N TYR A 139 -16.06 10.13 -12.18
CA TYR A 139 -14.97 9.88 -13.13
C TYR A 139 -15.37 8.93 -14.26
N GLN A 140 -16.43 8.15 -14.08
CA GLN A 140 -16.94 7.17 -15.04
C GLN A 140 -15.80 6.30 -15.64
N PRO A 141 -14.98 5.62 -14.80
CA PRO A 141 -13.88 4.80 -15.30
C PRO A 141 -14.41 3.67 -16.19
N GLU A 142 -13.67 3.34 -17.25
CA GLU A 142 -13.97 2.14 -18.04
C GLU A 142 -13.99 0.89 -17.14
N PRO A 143 -14.79 -0.15 -17.47
CA PRO A 143 -14.94 -1.33 -16.61
C PRO A 143 -13.62 -1.98 -16.19
N LYS A 144 -12.63 -2.00 -17.11
CA LYS A 144 -11.29 -2.53 -16.84
C LYS A 144 -10.53 -1.71 -15.80
N LYS A 145 -10.67 -0.39 -15.81
CA LYS A 145 -10.03 0.50 -14.84
C LYS A 145 -10.70 0.38 -13.47
N LEU A 146 -12.03 0.32 -13.43
CA LEU A 146 -12.77 0.06 -12.19
C LEU A 146 -12.37 -1.27 -11.56
N HIS A 147 -12.27 -2.33 -12.37
CA HIS A 147 -11.80 -3.64 -11.92
C HIS A 147 -10.39 -3.59 -11.31
N LYS A 148 -9.45 -2.89 -11.96
CA LYS A 148 -8.10 -2.73 -11.40
C LYS A 148 -8.11 -1.97 -10.07
N TRP A 149 -8.93 -0.94 -9.94
CA TRP A 149 -9.08 -0.19 -8.70
C TRP A 149 -9.60 -1.06 -7.56
N THR A 150 -10.66 -1.83 -7.79
CA THR A 150 -11.23 -2.72 -6.77
C THR A 150 -10.28 -3.86 -6.43
N GLU A 151 -9.65 -4.48 -7.43
CA GLU A 151 -8.65 -5.53 -7.24
C GLU A 151 -7.48 -5.04 -6.38
N ALA A 152 -6.92 -3.86 -6.71
CA ALA A 152 -5.81 -3.29 -5.95
C ALA A 152 -6.19 -2.92 -4.51
N LEU A 153 -7.39 -2.39 -4.32
CA LEU A 153 -7.90 -2.10 -2.98
C LEU A 153 -7.98 -3.37 -2.13
N PHE A 154 -8.67 -4.40 -2.63
CA PHE A 154 -8.90 -5.61 -1.86
C PHE A 154 -7.60 -6.40 -1.63
N SER A 155 -6.74 -6.55 -2.64
CA SER A 155 -5.46 -7.24 -2.46
C SER A 155 -4.58 -6.58 -1.40
N VAL A 156 -4.55 -5.24 -1.34
CA VAL A 156 -3.76 -4.53 -0.33
C VAL A 156 -4.40 -4.64 1.06
N CYS A 157 -5.73 -4.65 1.15
CA CYS A 157 -6.44 -4.83 2.43
C CYS A 157 -6.30 -6.23 3.04
N GLU A 158 -5.95 -7.24 2.25
CA GLU A 158 -5.70 -8.61 2.73
C GLU A 158 -4.32 -8.78 3.39
N LEU A 159 -3.41 -7.81 3.23
CA LEU A 159 -2.08 -7.86 3.83
C LEU A 159 -2.13 -7.56 5.34
N PHE A 160 -1.11 -8.02 6.06
CA PHE A 160 -0.92 -7.65 7.47
C PHE A 160 -0.80 -6.13 7.62
N SER A 161 -1.68 -5.54 8.41
CA SER A 161 -1.87 -4.10 8.47
C SER A 161 -1.72 -3.53 9.87
N LEU A 162 -1.43 -2.24 9.94
CA LEU A 162 -1.48 -1.46 11.17
C LEU A 162 -2.80 -0.68 11.20
N ILE A 163 -3.59 -0.88 12.25
CA ILE A 163 -4.94 -0.31 12.35
C ILE A 163 -4.98 0.67 13.51
N LEU A 164 -5.47 1.88 13.24
CA LEU A 164 -5.88 2.86 14.23
C LEU A 164 -7.39 3.09 14.05
N PRO A 165 -8.24 2.47 14.89
CA PRO A 165 -9.69 2.63 14.78
C PRO A 165 -10.16 4.08 14.95
N LYS A 166 -11.34 4.42 14.43
CA LYS A 166 -11.91 5.78 14.48
C LYS A 166 -12.00 6.33 15.91
N HIS A 167 -12.36 5.47 16.85
CA HIS A 167 -12.54 5.80 18.28
C HIS A 167 -11.41 5.26 19.17
N SER A 168 -10.17 5.27 18.68
CA SER A 168 -9.02 4.81 19.46
C SER A 168 -8.54 5.85 20.47
N ASP A 169 -8.19 5.38 21.69
CA ASP A 169 -7.46 6.16 22.70
C ASP A 169 -5.95 6.29 22.38
N ILE A 170 -5.46 5.57 21.36
CA ILE A 170 -4.06 5.64 20.96
C ILE A 170 -3.80 6.99 20.29
N SER A 171 -2.79 7.70 20.81
CA SER A 171 -2.38 8.97 20.22
C SER A 171 -1.74 8.76 18.83
N ASP A 172 -1.92 9.72 17.94
CA ASP A 172 -1.25 9.73 16.63
C ASP A 172 0.28 9.52 16.77
N ARG A 173 0.90 10.07 17.82
CA ARG A 173 2.34 9.91 18.07
C ARG A 173 2.72 8.47 18.39
N ASP A 174 1.92 7.78 19.21
CA ASP A 174 2.20 6.40 19.58
C ASP A 174 1.92 5.46 18.41
N PHE A 175 0.89 5.73 17.61
CA PHE A 175 0.66 5.00 16.38
C PHE A 175 1.80 5.21 15.37
N VAL A 176 2.31 6.43 15.22
CA VAL A 176 3.51 6.72 14.41
C VAL A 176 4.73 5.91 14.87
N LYS A 177 4.97 5.79 16.19
CA LYS A 177 6.08 4.95 16.69
C LYS A 177 5.93 3.50 16.24
N SER A 178 4.72 2.95 16.24
CA SER A 178 4.43 1.60 15.76
C SER A 178 4.72 1.44 14.27
N ILE A 179 4.35 2.42 13.44
CA ILE A 179 4.66 2.42 12.00
C ILE A 179 6.17 2.45 11.76
N VAL A 180 6.89 3.36 12.42
CA VAL A 180 8.35 3.46 12.31
C VAL A 180 9.02 2.14 12.72
N LYS A 181 8.53 1.50 13.79
CA LYS A 181 9.01 0.19 14.23
C LYS A 181 8.78 -0.89 13.17
N ALA A 182 7.61 -0.91 12.53
CA ALA A 182 7.28 -1.86 11.46
C ALA A 182 8.21 -1.67 10.23
N VAL A 183 8.39 -0.43 9.77
CA VAL A 183 9.31 -0.10 8.67
C VAL A 183 10.73 -0.57 8.98
N LYS A 184 11.23 -0.29 10.18
CA LYS A 184 12.58 -0.75 10.61
C LYS A 184 12.69 -2.26 10.66
N LYS A 185 11.63 -2.98 11.08
CA LYS A 185 11.61 -4.44 11.07
C LYS A 185 11.75 -4.98 9.64
N VAL A 186 10.97 -4.44 8.71
CA VAL A 186 11.05 -4.81 7.29
C VAL A 186 12.44 -4.51 6.72
N GLN A 187 13.03 -3.34 7.03
CA GLN A 187 14.40 -3.01 6.64
C GLN A 187 15.43 -4.00 7.18
N LYS A 188 15.35 -4.39 8.47
CA LYS A 188 16.26 -5.38 9.05
C LYS A 188 16.15 -6.75 8.37
N ASN A 189 14.94 -7.18 8.04
CA ASN A 189 14.72 -8.45 7.33
C ASN A 189 15.40 -8.43 5.94
N PHE A 190 15.44 -7.29 5.25
CA PHE A 190 16.21 -7.15 4.01
C PHE A 190 17.72 -7.33 4.20
N PHE A 191 18.30 -6.82 5.29
CA PHE A 191 19.73 -6.99 5.57
C PHE A 191 20.07 -8.44 5.93
N GLN A 192 19.21 -9.11 6.70
CA GLN A 192 19.39 -10.53 7.05
C GLN A 192 19.33 -11.43 5.81
N ARG A 193 18.38 -11.20 4.89
CA ARG A 193 18.30 -11.93 3.62
C ARG A 193 19.56 -11.79 2.74
N ARG A 194 20.34 -10.70 2.88
CA ARG A 194 21.59 -10.50 2.13
C ARG A 194 22.83 -11.10 2.81
N ASN A 195 22.77 -11.38 4.12
CA ASN A 195 23.93 -11.82 4.91
C ASN A 195 23.95 -13.32 5.24
N GLY A 196 22.93 -14.09 4.83
CA GLY A 196 22.95 -15.55 4.83
C GLY A 196 22.88 -16.21 6.20
N GLU A 197 21.66 -16.37 6.72
CA GLU A 197 21.21 -17.55 7.48
C GLU A 197 19.71 -17.74 7.12
N ILE A 198 19.36 -18.92 6.61
CA ILE A 198 17.99 -19.25 6.20
C ILE A 198 17.25 -19.73 7.44
N GLU A 199 16.55 -18.81 8.11
CA GLU A 199 15.36 -19.16 8.90
C GLU A 199 14.13 -18.73 8.09
N TYR A 200 13.39 -19.71 7.58
CA TYR A 200 12.05 -19.50 7.05
C TYR A 200 11.13 -19.05 8.20
N GLN A 201 11.02 -17.74 8.42
CA GLN A 201 9.76 -17.21 8.93
C GLN A 201 8.83 -17.02 7.74
N ASP A 202 7.99 -18.04 7.60
CA ASP A 202 6.90 -18.15 6.67
C ASP A 202 6.01 -16.90 6.74
N PHE A 203 6.18 -15.97 5.80
CA PHE A 203 5.12 -15.08 5.37
C PHE A 203 4.35 -15.80 4.25
N SER A 204 3.88 -17.03 4.49
CA SER A 204 2.85 -17.63 3.64
C SER A 204 1.64 -16.72 3.73
N VAL A 205 1.59 -15.78 2.80
CA VAL A 205 0.36 -15.12 2.41
C VAL A 205 -0.49 -16.27 1.88
N PRO A 206 -1.65 -16.58 2.48
CA PRO A 206 -2.53 -17.58 1.89
C PRO A 206 -2.75 -17.18 0.44
N ALA A 207 -2.48 -18.11 -0.48
CA ALA A 207 -2.81 -17.90 -1.87
C ALA A 207 -4.34 -17.90 -1.95
N CYS A 208 -4.93 -16.71 -1.99
CA CYS A 208 -6.35 -16.54 -2.23
C CYS A 208 -6.58 -16.54 -3.73
N LYS A 209 -7.36 -17.50 -4.23
CA LYS A 209 -7.83 -17.45 -5.61
C LYS A 209 -9.09 -16.61 -5.63
N LEU A 210 -8.97 -15.36 -6.07
CA LEU A 210 -10.10 -14.49 -6.36
C LEU A 210 -10.67 -14.88 -7.72
N THR A 211 -11.90 -15.40 -7.75
CA THR A 211 -12.65 -15.61 -8.99
C THR A 211 -13.79 -14.60 -9.01
N ILE A 212 -13.72 -13.65 -9.93
CA ILE A 212 -14.77 -12.66 -10.18
C ILE A 212 -15.52 -13.13 -11.43
N THR A 213 -16.77 -13.53 -11.26
CA THR A 213 -17.63 -13.95 -12.37
C THR A 213 -18.69 -12.87 -12.58
N MET A 214 -18.76 -12.36 -13.81
CA MET A 214 -19.81 -11.43 -14.23
C MET A 214 -20.90 -12.21 -14.94
N HIS A 215 -22.15 -12.06 -14.48
CA HIS A 215 -23.31 -12.66 -15.12
C HIS A 215 -24.25 -11.57 -15.63
N GLU A 216 -24.75 -11.72 -16.86
CA GLU A 216 -25.85 -10.92 -17.38
C GLU A 216 -27.12 -11.30 -16.61
N SER A 217 -27.76 -10.29 -16.00
CA SER A 217 -29.04 -10.48 -15.30
C SER A 217 -30.15 -10.73 -16.32
N PRO A 218 -31.11 -11.63 -16.04
CA PRO A 218 -32.29 -11.83 -16.89
C PRO A 218 -33.20 -10.59 -16.98
N ASN A 219 -33.03 -9.63 -16.07
CA ASN A 219 -33.61 -8.29 -16.16
C ASN A 219 -32.47 -7.33 -16.55
N GLU A 220 -32.54 -6.74 -17.75
CA GLU A 220 -31.50 -5.94 -18.44
C GLU A 220 -30.92 -4.71 -17.68
N GLU A 221 -31.22 -4.55 -16.38
CA GLU A 221 -30.90 -3.39 -15.54
C GLU A 221 -29.87 -3.67 -14.43
N ALA A 222 -29.31 -4.88 -14.35
CA ALA A 222 -28.33 -5.20 -13.30
C ALA A 222 -27.21 -6.12 -13.81
N VAL A 223 -26.00 -5.91 -13.30
CA VAL A 223 -24.89 -6.85 -13.46
C VAL A 223 -24.70 -7.56 -12.13
N GLN A 224 -24.85 -8.88 -12.11
CA GLN A 224 -24.56 -9.67 -10.93
C GLN A 224 -23.06 -9.98 -10.90
N VAL A 225 -22.39 -9.53 -9.84
CA VAL A 225 -20.97 -9.79 -9.60
C VAL A 225 -20.86 -10.72 -8.41
N THR A 226 -20.39 -11.94 -8.67
CA THR A 226 -20.09 -12.91 -7.62
C THR A 226 -18.60 -12.92 -7.37
N VAL A 227 -18.20 -12.65 -6.12
CA VAL A 227 -16.80 -12.73 -5.68
C VAL A 227 -16.66 -13.97 -4.80
N LEU A 228 -15.93 -14.96 -5.29
CA LEU A 228 -15.59 -16.15 -4.52
C LEU A 228 -14.16 -16.01 -3.99
N ASN A 229 -14.01 -16.15 -2.67
CA ASN A 229 -12.71 -16.16 -2.01
C ASN A 229 -12.39 -17.59 -1.54
N GLU A 230 -11.40 -18.23 -2.16
CA GLU A 230 -10.91 -19.55 -1.77
C GLU A 230 -9.55 -19.40 -1.08
N PHE A 231 -9.49 -19.75 0.21
CA PHE A 231 -8.25 -19.78 0.99
C PHE A 231 -7.54 -21.12 0.82
N TYR A 232 -6.34 -21.13 0.23
CA TYR A 232 -5.49 -22.32 0.20
C TYR A 232 -4.31 -22.18 1.17
N GLN A 233 -4.24 -23.08 2.14
CA GLN A 233 -3.05 -23.31 2.97
C GLN A 233 -2.22 -24.44 2.36
N MET A 234 -1.04 -24.14 1.82
CA MET A 234 -0.09 -25.16 1.35
C MET A 234 0.61 -25.87 2.53
N LYS A 235 -0.15 -26.60 3.35
CA LYS A 235 0.26 -27.79 4.14
C LYS A 235 -0.88 -28.31 5.03
N ASN A 236 -1.43 -29.47 4.65
CA ASN A 236 -2.05 -30.51 5.48
C ASN A 236 -2.98 -30.11 6.65
N GLN A 237 -3.95 -29.21 6.45
CA GLN A 237 -5.17 -29.17 7.25
C GLN A 237 -6.39 -28.88 6.36
N SER A 238 -7.54 -29.43 6.73
CA SER A 238 -8.81 -29.40 5.98
C SER A 238 -9.21 -28.00 5.52
N PRO A 239 -9.88 -27.86 4.36
CA PRO A 239 -10.29 -26.57 3.82
C PRO A 239 -11.16 -25.78 4.82
N VAL A 240 -10.84 -24.48 4.96
CA VAL A 240 -11.59 -23.50 5.76
C VAL A 240 -12.86 -23.12 4.99
N PRO A 241 -14.02 -22.88 5.65
CA PRO A 241 -15.26 -22.56 4.94
C PRO A 241 -15.13 -21.31 4.05
N SER A 242 -15.58 -21.46 2.80
CA SER A 242 -15.74 -20.38 1.83
C SER A 242 -16.94 -19.52 2.19
N TYR A 243 -16.80 -18.19 2.07
CA TYR A 243 -17.92 -17.25 2.19
C TYR A 243 -18.26 -16.70 0.81
N GLU A 244 -19.54 -16.73 0.45
CA GLU A 244 -20.06 -16.15 -0.77
C GLU A 244 -20.55 -14.72 -0.46
N VAL A 245 -19.95 -13.72 -1.10
CA VAL A 245 -20.42 -12.33 -1.01
C VAL A 245 -21.11 -12.00 -2.33
N LEU A 246 -22.44 -11.87 -2.28
CA LEU A 246 -23.27 -11.45 -3.40
C LEU A 246 -23.33 -9.92 -3.42
N ILE A 247 -22.71 -9.29 -4.41
CA ILE A 247 -22.80 -7.85 -4.63
C ILE A 247 -23.72 -7.61 -5.83
N TYR A 248 -24.87 -6.97 -5.59
CA TYR A 248 -25.78 -6.54 -6.65
C TYR A 248 -25.42 -5.13 -7.09
N ILE A 249 -24.95 -4.98 -8.33
CA ILE A 249 -24.71 -3.67 -8.93
C ILE A 249 -25.90 -3.39 -9.87
N CYS A 250 -26.82 -2.53 -9.43
CA CYS A 250 -27.86 -1.99 -10.31
C CYS A 250 -27.22 -1.01 -11.29
N CYS A 251 -27.28 -1.31 -12.58
CA CYS A 251 -26.95 -0.38 -13.64
C CYS A 251 -28.25 0.32 -14.06
N LEU A 252 -28.47 1.55 -13.58
CA LEU A 252 -29.53 2.39 -14.14
C LEU A 252 -29.11 2.79 -15.56
N VAL A 253 -29.63 2.07 -16.55
CA VAL A 253 -29.50 2.43 -17.97
C VAL A 253 -30.45 3.60 -18.21
N SER A 254 -29.91 4.76 -18.58
CA SER A 254 -30.68 5.91 -19.07
C SER A 254 -30.74 5.91 -20.60
#